data_AF-A0A1A8A490-F1
#
_entry.id   AF-A0A1A8A490-F1
#
_cell.length_a   1.000
_cell.length_b   1.000
_cell.length_c   1.000
_cell.angle_alpha   90.00
_cell.angle_beta   90.00
_cell.angle_gamma   90.00
#
_symmetry.space_group_name_H-M   'P 1'
#
loop_
_entity.id
_entity.type
_entity.pdbx_description
1 polymer ?
#
loop_
_entity_poly.entity_id
_entity_poly.type
_entity_poly.pdbx_seq_one_letter_code
_entity_poly.pdbx_strand_id
1 'polypeptide(L)'
;MLPSTTARLLGRGKTLLPDPFRRICINMSSSSASGKRLRVLVDMDGVLADFEGGFLKKYRARYPDEPFVSLDDRRGFWVSMQYGQLRSDLCEKAISIWESKGFFMDLEPLPGGVEAVKEMAKMDDTDVFICTSPIKHYKHCPYEKYAWVEKHLGHDFLEQVILTRDKTLIAGDILIDDKPDIQGGLCCGCTQTTESLKQTCLIVYRSSFSFTLTHVPDCSLLASFFLCGLKETMCKFYHSFLEVSIKMWLKMNEMMLSW
;
A
#
# COMPACT_ATOMS: atom_id res chain seq x y z
N MET A 1 -22.32 15.61 63.00
CA MET A 1 -21.36 16.72 62.91
C MET A 1 -20.64 16.60 61.57
N LEU A 2 -20.96 17.48 60.62
CA LEU A 2 -20.05 17.84 59.53
C LEU A 2 -19.07 18.89 60.06
N PRO A 3 -17.94 19.10 59.37
CA PRO A 3 -17.81 20.41 58.76
C PRO A 3 -17.42 20.38 57.29
N SER A 4 -18.00 21.35 56.60
CA SER A 4 -17.72 21.84 55.26
C SER A 4 -16.37 22.57 55.20
N THR A 5 -15.68 22.52 54.05
CA THR A 5 -14.89 23.67 53.60
C THR A 5 -14.87 23.76 52.08
N THR A 6 -15.13 24.98 51.60
CA THR A 6 -15.37 25.37 50.21
C THR A 6 -14.12 26.03 49.59
N ALA A 7 -14.06 25.99 48.25
CA ALA A 7 -13.38 26.92 47.33
C ALA A 7 -11.86 26.69 47.10
N ARG A 8 -11.24 26.91 45.92
CA ARG A 8 -11.48 27.86 44.79
C ARG A 8 -10.93 27.33 43.46
N LEU A 9 -11.59 27.74 42.37
CA LEU A 9 -11.07 27.81 40.99
C LEU A 9 -9.89 28.80 40.87
N LEU A 10 -8.87 28.44 40.11
CA LEU A 10 -7.90 29.23 39.30
C LEU A 10 -6.96 28.15 38.68
N GLY A 11 -6.60 28.05 37.40
CA GLY A 11 -6.67 28.88 36.22
C GLY A 11 -5.46 28.49 35.34
N ARG A 12 -5.69 28.21 34.06
CA ARG A 12 -4.74 28.26 32.91
C ARG A 12 -3.28 27.82 33.14
N GLY A 13 -2.95 26.65 32.57
CA GLY A 13 -1.64 26.37 31.98
C GLY A 13 -1.83 25.87 30.55
N LYS A 14 -1.75 26.79 29.56
CA LYS A 14 -1.68 26.43 28.14
C LYS A 14 -0.27 25.92 27.86
N THR A 15 -0.09 24.63 27.67
CA THR A 15 1.07 24.10 26.92
C THR A 15 0.63 23.93 25.47
N LEU A 16 0.93 24.96 24.67
CA LEU A 16 0.85 24.92 23.22
C LEU A 16 2.09 24.18 22.72
N LEU A 17 1.97 22.88 22.52
CA LEU A 17 2.80 22.15 21.56
C LEU A 17 1.82 21.44 20.62
N PRO A 18 1.84 21.73 19.31
CA PRO A 18 1.05 20.96 18.36
C PRO A 18 1.67 19.56 18.29
N ASP A 19 0.96 18.57 18.82
CA ASP A 19 1.25 17.17 18.55
C ASP A 19 1.06 16.92 17.05
N PRO A 20 2.11 16.57 16.29
CA PRO A 20 2.02 16.38 14.85
C PRO A 20 1.06 15.24 14.46
N PHE A 21 0.69 14.35 15.38
CA PHE A 21 -0.23 13.23 15.11
C PHE A 21 -1.71 13.63 15.19
N ARG A 22 -2.06 14.69 15.92
CA ARG A 22 -3.46 15.14 16.04
C ARG A 22 -4.03 15.78 14.77
N ARG A 23 -3.20 15.99 13.73
CA ARG A 23 -3.65 16.41 12.40
C ARG A 23 -4.40 15.32 11.63
N ILE A 24 -4.26 14.05 12.01
CA ILE A 24 -4.81 12.93 11.22
C ILE A 24 -6.35 12.86 11.32
N CYS A 25 -6.97 13.42 12.38
CA CYS A 25 -8.39 13.18 12.66
C CYS A 25 -9.26 14.44 12.85
N ILE A 26 -8.72 15.66 12.64
CA ILE A 26 -9.48 16.91 12.92
C ILE A 26 -9.22 17.95 11.82
N ASN A 27 -9.73 17.71 10.61
CA ASN A 27 -10.21 18.77 9.72
C ASN A 27 -10.95 18.19 8.50
N MET A 28 -12.08 17.52 8.74
CA MET A 28 -13.05 17.22 7.67
C MET A 28 -13.96 18.43 7.34
N SER A 29 -13.63 19.63 7.85
CA SER A 29 -14.45 20.84 7.65
C SER A 29 -13.65 22.13 7.48
N SER A 30 -12.41 22.07 6.99
CA SER A 30 -11.78 23.28 6.42
C SER A 30 -12.02 23.27 4.92
N SER A 31 -12.94 24.11 4.48
CA SER A 31 -13.19 24.43 3.08
C SER A 31 -11.89 24.86 2.39
N SER A 32 -11.18 23.93 1.75
CA SER A 32 -10.19 24.26 0.74
C SER A 32 -10.95 24.61 -0.54
N ALA A 33 -10.58 25.74 -1.14
CA ALA A 33 -11.11 26.15 -2.42
C ALA A 33 -10.76 25.10 -3.49
N SER A 34 -11.77 24.37 -3.98
CA SER A 34 -11.84 23.65 -5.26
C SER A 34 -10.72 22.65 -5.65
N GLY A 35 -9.74 22.35 -4.79
CA GLY A 35 -8.68 21.38 -5.08
C GLY A 35 -9.09 19.97 -4.71
N LYS A 36 -9.30 19.09 -5.70
CA LYS A 36 -9.48 17.64 -5.45
C LYS A 36 -8.18 17.09 -4.85
N ARG A 37 -8.24 16.56 -3.62
CA ARG A 37 -7.10 15.87 -2.99
C ARG A 37 -6.77 14.59 -3.77
N LEU A 38 -5.48 14.31 -3.95
CA LEU A 38 -4.99 13.10 -4.58
C LEU A 38 -5.26 11.90 -3.66
N ARG A 39 -6.00 10.89 -4.15
CA ARG A 39 -6.25 9.66 -3.39
C ARG A 39 -5.36 8.53 -3.87
N VAL A 40 -4.47 8.07 -2.99
CA VAL A 40 -3.56 6.96 -3.25
C VAL A 40 -4.00 5.73 -2.46
N LEU A 41 -4.25 4.64 -3.17
CA LEU A 41 -4.48 3.32 -2.59
C LEU A 41 -3.17 2.55 -2.62
N VAL A 42 -2.76 2.01 -1.48
CA VAL A 42 -1.52 1.24 -1.34
C VAL A 42 -1.87 -0.18 -0.90
N ASP A 43 -1.44 -1.18 -1.66
CA ASP A 43 -1.59 -2.56 -1.22
C ASP A 43 -0.70 -2.84 0.00
N MET A 44 -1.01 -3.92 0.71
CA MET A 44 -0.28 -4.36 1.87
C MET A 44 0.70 -5.49 1.51
N ASP A 45 0.20 -6.64 1.06
CA ASP A 45 1.05 -7.81 0.79
C ASP A 45 1.89 -7.54 -0.47
N GLY A 46 3.21 -7.73 -0.43
CA GLY A 46 4.08 -7.48 -1.59
C GLY A 46 4.45 -6.02 -1.85
N VAL A 47 3.80 -5.07 -1.15
CA VAL A 47 4.10 -3.62 -1.22
C VAL A 47 4.58 -3.06 0.11
N LEU A 48 3.85 -3.32 1.21
CA LEU A 48 4.23 -2.88 2.56
C LEU A 48 4.75 -4.03 3.42
N ALA A 49 4.14 -5.20 3.32
CA ALA A 49 4.45 -6.40 4.09
C ALA A 49 5.09 -7.45 3.18
N ASP A 50 6.21 -8.02 3.62
CA ASP A 50 6.97 -9.02 2.87
C ASP A 50 6.28 -10.40 2.92
N PHE A 51 5.22 -10.55 2.14
CA PHE A 51 4.46 -11.82 2.03
C PHE A 51 5.33 -12.96 1.53
N GLU A 52 6.07 -12.78 0.43
CA GLU A 52 6.88 -13.83 -0.21
C GLU A 52 8.03 -14.31 0.70
N GLY A 53 8.75 -13.38 1.35
CA GLY A 53 9.81 -13.71 2.29
C GLY A 53 9.28 -14.36 3.57
N GLY A 54 8.18 -13.84 4.11
CA GLY A 54 7.49 -14.43 5.26
C GLY A 54 6.97 -15.83 4.98
N PHE A 55 6.36 -16.03 3.82
CA PHE A 55 5.94 -17.34 3.31
C PHE A 55 7.11 -18.30 3.21
N LEU A 56 8.17 -17.96 2.48
CA LEU A 56 9.29 -18.88 2.26
C LEU A 56 9.96 -19.26 3.59
N LYS A 57 10.14 -18.30 4.50
CA LYS A 57 10.69 -18.54 5.84
C LYS A 57 9.84 -19.53 6.63
N LYS A 58 8.52 -19.31 6.72
CA LYS A 58 7.60 -20.20 7.47
C LYS A 58 7.42 -21.55 6.78
N TYR A 59 7.39 -21.60 5.45
CA TYR A 59 7.31 -22.84 4.67
C TYR A 59 8.51 -23.75 4.94
N ARG A 60 9.75 -23.23 4.79
CA ARG A 60 10.97 -24.01 5.04
C ARG A 60 11.11 -24.46 6.49
N ALA A 61 10.59 -23.69 7.44
CA ALA A 61 10.58 -24.09 8.84
C ALA A 61 9.57 -25.22 9.13
N ARG A 62 8.39 -25.19 8.50
CA ARG A 62 7.32 -26.18 8.71
C ARG A 62 7.54 -27.47 7.92
N TYR A 63 8.14 -27.35 6.75
CA TYR A 63 8.35 -28.44 5.79
C TYR A 63 9.82 -28.50 5.35
N PRO A 64 10.75 -28.86 6.26
CA PRO A 64 12.20 -28.76 6.02
C PRO A 64 12.70 -29.71 4.91
N ASP A 65 12.02 -30.84 4.71
CA ASP A 65 12.40 -31.86 3.72
C ASP A 65 11.70 -31.66 2.36
N GLU A 66 10.81 -30.67 2.25
CA GLU A 66 10.06 -30.42 1.01
C GLU A 66 10.82 -29.50 0.05
N PRO A 67 10.68 -29.70 -1.27
CA PRO A 67 11.22 -28.75 -2.21
C PRO A 67 10.50 -27.40 -2.06
N PHE A 68 11.24 -26.34 -2.34
CA PHE A 68 10.76 -24.96 -2.27
C PHE A 68 11.20 -24.18 -3.51
N VAL A 69 10.49 -23.11 -3.80
CA VAL A 69 10.87 -22.13 -4.82
C VAL A 69 11.64 -21.00 -4.15
N SER A 70 12.85 -20.69 -4.63
CA SER A 70 13.61 -19.53 -4.14
C SER A 70 12.91 -18.22 -4.53
N LEU A 71 13.20 -17.11 -3.85
CA LEU A 71 12.61 -15.81 -4.22
C LEU A 71 13.00 -15.38 -5.64
N ASP A 72 14.21 -15.69 -6.08
CA ASP A 72 14.71 -15.37 -7.43
C ASP A 72 14.02 -16.21 -8.51
N ASP A 73 13.51 -17.38 -8.15
CA ASP A 73 12.79 -18.31 -9.04
C ASP A 73 11.27 -18.15 -8.98
N ARG A 74 10.75 -17.23 -8.14
CA ARG A 74 9.30 -16.95 -8.08
C ARG A 74 8.80 -16.39 -9.41
N ARG A 75 7.75 -17.01 -9.95
CA ARG A 75 7.08 -16.59 -11.19
C ARG A 75 5.57 -16.60 -11.01
N GLY A 76 4.90 -15.61 -11.60
CA GLY A 76 3.47 -15.43 -11.46
C GLY A 76 3.05 -15.02 -10.04
N PHE A 77 1.83 -14.49 -9.91
CA PHE A 77 1.33 -13.96 -8.64
C PHE A 77 0.97 -15.05 -7.62
N TRP A 78 0.46 -16.20 -8.08
CA TRP A 78 -0.08 -17.24 -7.18
C TRP A 78 0.98 -18.23 -6.72
N VAL A 79 1.50 -18.04 -5.50
CA VAL A 79 2.46 -18.95 -4.85
C VAL A 79 1.99 -20.40 -4.87
N SER A 80 0.74 -20.68 -4.48
CA SER A 80 0.19 -22.04 -4.43
C SER A 80 0.22 -22.75 -5.78
N MET A 81 0.01 -22.02 -6.88
CA MET A 81 0.03 -22.58 -8.22
C MET A 81 1.43 -23.02 -8.63
N GLN A 82 2.46 -22.21 -8.36
CA GLN A 82 3.83 -22.59 -8.67
C GLN A 82 4.30 -23.77 -7.79
N TYR A 83 3.93 -23.79 -6.50
CA TYR A 83 4.23 -24.94 -5.63
C TYR A 83 3.52 -26.21 -6.11
N GLY A 84 2.26 -26.12 -6.54
CA GLY A 84 1.52 -27.25 -7.14
C GLY A 84 2.15 -27.79 -8.43
N GLN A 85 2.84 -26.95 -9.19
CA GLN A 85 3.61 -27.37 -10.38
C GLN A 85 4.89 -28.13 -10.03
N LEU A 86 5.52 -27.84 -8.88
CA LEU A 86 6.66 -28.62 -8.40
C LEU A 86 6.22 -30.03 -8.02
N ARG A 87 5.12 -30.14 -7.27
CA ARG A 87 4.49 -31.41 -6.88
C ARG A 87 3.06 -31.15 -6.39
N SER A 88 2.13 -32.02 -6.76
CA SER A 88 0.69 -31.77 -6.63
C SER A 88 0.21 -31.51 -5.19
N ASP A 89 0.80 -32.16 -4.18
CA ASP A 89 0.44 -31.99 -2.77
C ASP A 89 0.97 -30.69 -2.14
N LEU A 90 1.92 -30.00 -2.79
CA LEU A 90 2.55 -28.80 -2.22
C LEU A 90 1.65 -27.58 -2.31
N CYS A 91 0.63 -27.59 -3.17
CA CYS A 91 -0.37 -26.52 -3.25
C CYS A 91 -1.05 -26.31 -1.90
N GLU A 92 -1.55 -27.39 -1.29
CA GLU A 92 -2.24 -27.34 0.00
C GLU A 92 -1.28 -27.04 1.15
N LYS A 93 -0.05 -27.58 1.11
CA LYS A 93 1.00 -27.26 2.08
C LYS A 93 1.34 -25.77 2.05
N ALA A 94 1.50 -25.19 0.86
CA ALA A 94 1.73 -23.76 0.70
C ALA A 94 0.56 -22.95 1.29
N ILE A 95 -0.69 -23.30 0.94
CA ILE A 95 -1.90 -22.66 1.47
C ILE A 95 -1.92 -22.67 3.00
N SER A 96 -1.59 -23.80 3.60
CA SER A 96 -1.59 -23.96 5.06
C SER A 96 -0.64 -23.00 5.81
N ILE A 97 0.34 -22.41 5.12
CA ILE A 97 1.27 -21.44 5.71
C ILE A 97 0.56 -20.12 5.95
N TRP A 98 -0.07 -19.52 4.95
CA TRP A 98 -0.76 -18.24 5.13
C TRP A 98 -2.12 -18.36 5.80
N GLU A 99 -2.70 -19.54 5.87
CA GLU A 99 -3.88 -19.80 6.71
C GLU A 99 -3.54 -19.96 8.20
N SER A 100 -2.26 -20.08 8.56
CA SER A 100 -1.84 -20.26 9.94
C SER A 100 -1.95 -18.96 10.76
N LYS A 101 -2.30 -19.10 12.04
CA LYS A 101 -2.31 -17.99 13.00
C LYS A 101 -0.92 -17.34 13.09
N GLY A 102 -0.90 -16.02 13.10
CA GLY A 102 0.29 -15.19 13.16
C GLY A 102 0.97 -15.00 11.80
N PHE A 103 0.47 -15.60 10.71
CA PHE A 103 1.12 -15.43 9.42
C PHE A 103 1.22 -13.96 9.01
N PHE A 104 0.10 -13.23 8.99
CA PHE A 104 0.06 -11.86 8.46
C PHE A 104 0.64 -10.85 9.45
N MET A 105 0.40 -11.03 10.75
CA MET A 105 0.87 -10.11 11.79
C MET A 105 2.40 -10.15 11.99
N ASP A 106 3.03 -11.28 11.67
CA ASP A 106 4.49 -11.46 11.79
C ASP A 106 5.25 -11.09 10.51
N LEU A 107 4.58 -10.65 9.44
CA LEU A 107 5.29 -10.26 8.21
C LEU A 107 6.21 -9.07 8.50
N GLU A 108 7.43 -9.14 7.99
CA GLU A 108 8.36 -8.02 8.08
C GLU A 108 7.94 -6.92 7.09
N PRO A 109 8.10 -5.64 7.43
CA PRO A 109 7.94 -4.56 6.46
C PRO A 109 8.93 -4.68 5.30
N LEU A 110 8.47 -4.36 4.09
CA LEU A 110 9.36 -4.16 2.96
C LEU A 110 10.20 -2.88 3.19
N PRO A 111 11.50 -2.89 2.85
CA PRO A 111 12.39 -1.75 3.08
C PRO A 111 11.83 -0.45 2.48
N GLY A 112 11.70 0.59 3.31
CA GLY A 112 11.24 1.92 2.91
C GLY A 112 9.71 2.06 2.73
N GLY A 113 8.94 0.96 2.74
CA GLY A 113 7.50 1.00 2.49
C GLY A 113 6.72 1.75 3.58
N VAL A 114 7.02 1.46 4.85
CA VAL A 114 6.35 2.09 6.01
C VAL A 114 6.70 3.58 6.09
N GLU A 115 7.97 3.92 5.87
CA GLU A 115 8.45 5.30 5.88
C GLU A 115 7.79 6.10 4.77
N ALA A 116 7.73 5.55 3.55
CA ALA A 116 7.12 6.20 2.40
C ALA A 116 5.62 6.49 2.61
N VAL A 117 4.86 5.54 3.16
CA VAL A 117 3.43 5.76 3.48
C VAL A 117 3.27 6.85 4.53
N LYS A 118 4.11 6.86 5.59
CA LYS A 118 4.08 7.91 6.62
C LYS A 118 4.45 9.29 6.08
N GLU A 119 5.38 9.37 5.14
CA GLU A 119 5.73 10.64 4.50
C GLU A 119 4.63 11.10 3.54
N MET A 120 4.07 10.19 2.73
CA MET A 120 2.97 10.49 1.81
C MET A 120 1.71 10.97 2.55
N ALA A 121 1.38 10.35 3.69
CA ALA A 121 0.25 10.76 4.52
C ALA A 121 0.42 12.13 5.19
N LYS A 122 1.63 12.70 5.21
CA LYS A 122 1.90 14.06 5.71
C LYS A 122 1.86 15.12 4.61
N MET A 123 1.75 14.72 3.34
CA MET A 123 1.72 15.65 2.22
C MET A 123 0.40 16.44 2.23
N ASP A 124 0.51 17.72 1.89
CA ASP A 124 -0.68 18.53 1.64
C ASP A 124 -1.44 17.94 0.43
N ASP A 125 -2.77 18.05 0.46
CA ASP A 125 -3.67 17.59 -0.60
C ASP A 125 -3.53 16.12 -1.03
N THR A 126 -3.03 15.24 -0.17
CA THR A 126 -2.91 13.80 -0.42
C THR A 126 -3.63 12.99 0.66
N ASP A 127 -4.45 12.02 0.25
CA ASP A 127 -5.10 11.06 1.13
C ASP A 127 -4.59 9.66 0.79
N VAL A 128 -4.08 8.94 1.78
CA VAL A 128 -3.46 7.62 1.62
C VAL A 128 -4.30 6.57 2.34
N PHE A 129 -4.70 5.54 1.61
CA PHE A 129 -5.45 4.40 2.14
C PHE A 129 -4.70 3.10 1.91
N ILE A 130 -4.73 2.20 2.89
CA ILE A 130 -4.31 0.81 2.66
C ILE A 130 -5.49 0.09 2.05
N CYS A 131 -5.33 -0.40 0.82
CA CYS A 131 -6.37 -1.15 0.12
C CYS A 131 -5.89 -2.57 -0.11
N THR A 132 -6.28 -3.50 0.77
CA THR A 132 -5.75 -4.86 0.78
C THR A 132 -6.85 -5.91 0.77
N SER A 133 -6.53 -7.08 0.19
CA SER A 133 -7.46 -8.19 0.03
C SER A 133 -7.29 -9.25 1.11
N PRO A 134 -8.34 -9.58 1.90
CA PRO A 134 -8.26 -10.71 2.83
C PRO A 134 -8.21 -12.03 2.07
N ILE A 135 -7.58 -13.07 2.61
CA ILE A 135 -7.73 -14.44 2.06
C ILE A 135 -9.13 -15.00 2.36
N LYS A 136 -9.57 -16.02 1.60
CA LYS A 136 -10.88 -16.66 1.80
C LYS A 136 -11.00 -17.31 3.18
N HIS A 137 -9.92 -17.92 3.68
CA HIS A 137 -9.85 -18.46 5.03
C HIS A 137 -9.65 -17.32 6.04
N TYR A 138 -10.74 -16.59 6.31
CA TYR A 138 -10.70 -15.31 7.02
C TYR A 138 -10.37 -15.42 8.51
N LYS A 139 -10.27 -16.62 9.10
CA LYS A 139 -10.20 -16.82 10.56
C LYS A 139 -9.13 -15.97 11.25
N HIS A 140 -8.00 -15.76 10.58
CA HIS A 140 -6.85 -15.05 11.14
C HIS A 140 -6.51 -13.76 10.37
N CYS A 141 -6.72 -13.75 9.05
CA CYS A 141 -6.21 -12.71 8.15
C CYS A 141 -6.72 -11.27 8.43
N PRO A 142 -8.03 -10.97 8.50
CA PRO A 142 -8.51 -9.59 8.65
C PRO A 142 -7.99 -8.93 9.93
N TYR A 143 -8.14 -9.61 11.07
CA TYR A 143 -7.65 -9.13 12.36
C TYR A 143 -6.14 -8.88 12.34
N GLU A 144 -5.37 -9.85 11.83
CA GLU A 144 -3.91 -9.74 11.79
C GLU A 144 -3.41 -8.62 10.89
N LYS A 145 -4.14 -8.29 9.81
CA LYS A 145 -3.83 -7.14 8.95
C LYS A 145 -4.02 -5.82 9.70
N TYR A 146 -5.11 -5.65 10.45
CA TYR A 146 -5.27 -4.46 11.31
C TYR A 146 -4.18 -4.38 12.39
N ALA A 147 -3.89 -5.49 13.07
CA ALA A 147 -2.83 -5.54 14.08
C ALA A 147 -1.45 -5.19 13.50
N TRP A 148 -1.15 -5.63 12.28
CA TRP A 148 0.08 -5.27 11.57
C TRP A 148 0.14 -3.77 11.27
N VAL A 149 -0.96 -3.18 10.79
CA VAL A 149 -1.05 -1.74 10.52
C VAL A 149 -0.84 -0.94 11.81
N GLU A 150 -1.52 -1.30 12.90
CA GLU A 150 -1.33 -0.63 14.19
C GLU A 150 0.13 -0.69 14.65
N LYS A 151 0.75 -1.87 14.57
CA LYS A 151 2.14 -2.12 14.97
C LYS A 151 3.14 -1.27 14.20
N HIS A 152 2.97 -1.13 12.88
CA HIS A 152 3.99 -0.53 12.01
C HIS A 152 3.69 0.93 11.61
N LEU A 153 2.42 1.29 11.45
CA LEU A 153 1.97 2.62 11.02
C LEU A 153 1.36 3.45 12.16
N GLY A 154 0.91 2.80 13.24
CA GLY A 154 0.31 3.44 14.41
C GLY A 154 -1.22 3.35 14.41
N HIS A 155 -1.81 3.55 15.60
CA HIS A 155 -3.24 3.38 15.85
C HIS A 155 -4.12 4.26 14.95
N ASP A 156 -3.73 5.52 14.72
CA ASP A 156 -4.52 6.45 13.90
C ASP A 156 -4.63 6.00 12.42
N PHE A 157 -3.70 5.16 11.95
CA PHE A 157 -3.72 4.67 10.56
C PHE A 157 -4.77 3.57 10.35
N LEU A 158 -5.38 3.04 11.41
CA LEU A 158 -6.45 2.03 11.31
C LEU A 158 -7.69 2.57 10.58
N GLU A 159 -7.95 3.88 10.69
CA GLU A 159 -9.03 4.57 9.99
C GLU A 159 -8.83 4.61 8.45
N GLN A 160 -7.62 4.32 7.98
CA GLN A 160 -7.25 4.35 6.57
C GLN A 160 -7.22 2.96 5.92
N VAL A 161 -7.67 1.92 6.63
CA VAL A 161 -7.66 0.53 6.13
C VAL A 161 -8.97 0.19 5.41
N ILE A 162 -8.85 -0.25 4.17
CA ILE A 162 -9.92 -0.76 3.33
C ILE A 162 -9.63 -2.24 3.06
N LEU A 163 -10.46 -3.12 3.62
CA LEU A 163 -10.45 -4.55 3.30
C LEU A 163 -11.45 -4.87 2.20
N THR A 164 -10.95 -5.24 1.01
CA THR A 164 -11.80 -5.64 -0.11
C THR A 164 -11.13 -6.72 -0.96
N ARG A 165 -11.93 -7.67 -1.46
CA ARG A 165 -11.49 -8.64 -2.48
C ARG A 165 -11.54 -8.05 -3.89
N ASP A 166 -12.28 -6.96 -4.08
CA ASP A 166 -12.46 -6.29 -5.36
C ASP A 166 -12.01 -4.83 -5.20
N LYS A 167 -10.76 -4.57 -5.58
CA LYS A 167 -10.16 -3.23 -5.52
C LYS A 167 -10.71 -2.32 -6.62
N THR A 168 -11.32 -2.87 -7.67
CA THR A 168 -11.89 -2.09 -8.78
C THR A 168 -13.07 -1.25 -8.34
N LEU A 169 -13.76 -1.63 -7.27
CA LEU A 169 -14.87 -0.86 -6.69
C LEU A 169 -14.41 0.31 -5.82
N ILE A 170 -13.11 0.40 -5.51
CA ILE A 170 -12.58 1.43 -4.61
C ILE A 170 -12.05 2.59 -5.45
N ALA A 171 -12.79 3.69 -5.44
CA ALA A 171 -12.38 4.89 -6.15
C ALA A 171 -11.09 5.47 -5.55
N GLY A 172 -10.04 5.54 -6.37
CA GLY A 172 -8.76 6.22 -6.10
C GLY A 172 -8.17 6.77 -7.40
N ASP A 173 -7.26 7.72 -7.29
CA ASP A 173 -6.54 8.25 -8.45
C ASP A 173 -5.36 7.32 -8.81
N ILE A 174 -4.72 6.73 -7.79
CA ILE A 174 -3.59 5.81 -7.93
C ILE A 174 -3.84 4.54 -7.11
N LEU A 175 -3.45 3.39 -7.66
CA LEU A 175 -3.31 2.12 -6.94
C LEU A 175 -1.86 1.64 -7.06
N ILE A 176 -1.16 1.46 -5.94
CA ILE A 176 0.17 0.86 -5.87
C ILE A 176 -0.01 -0.58 -5.41
N ASP A 177 0.30 -1.55 -6.26
CA ASP A 177 -0.04 -2.96 -6.05
C ASP A 177 1.02 -3.86 -6.72
N ASP A 178 1.32 -5.02 -6.16
CA ASP A 178 2.27 -5.96 -6.78
C ASP A 178 1.58 -6.92 -7.78
N LYS A 179 0.25 -6.99 -7.76
CA LYS A 179 -0.53 -7.83 -8.65
C LYS A 179 -0.63 -7.19 -10.04
N PRO A 180 -0.06 -7.80 -11.09
CA PRO A 180 0.04 -7.17 -12.41
C PRO A 180 -1.32 -6.91 -13.08
N ASP A 181 -2.27 -7.83 -12.90
CA ASP A 181 -3.62 -7.72 -13.48
C ASP A 181 -4.65 -7.59 -12.37
N ILE A 182 -5.09 -6.38 -12.04
CA ILE A 182 -6.18 -6.17 -11.07
C ILE A 182 -7.50 -6.57 -11.74
N GLN A 183 -8.25 -7.47 -11.09
CA GLN A 183 -9.49 -8.05 -11.61
C GLN A 183 -10.64 -7.78 -10.64
N GLY A 184 -11.83 -7.50 -11.18
CA GLY A 184 -13.03 -7.17 -10.40
C GLY A 184 -14.23 -6.82 -11.26
N GLY A 185 -15.33 -6.41 -10.61
CA GLY A 185 -16.62 -6.12 -11.25
C GLY A 185 -16.60 -4.93 -12.20
N LEU A 186 -15.60 -4.05 -12.11
CA LEU A 186 -15.43 -2.90 -13.01
C LEU A 186 -14.29 -3.08 -14.02
N CYS A 187 -13.69 -4.27 -14.13
CA CYS A 187 -12.74 -4.55 -15.21
C CYS A 187 -13.47 -4.56 -16.57
N CYS A 188 -13.16 -3.57 -17.39
CA CYS A 188 -13.81 -3.27 -18.66
C CYS A 188 -13.70 -4.43 -19.68
N GLY A 189 -14.70 -5.29 -19.71
CA GLY A 189 -15.04 -6.17 -20.84
C GLY A 189 -16.18 -5.64 -21.72
N CYS A 190 -16.67 -4.42 -21.50
CA CYS A 190 -17.78 -3.84 -22.24
C CYS A 190 -17.41 -2.52 -22.92
N THR A 191 -17.46 -2.54 -24.24
CA THR A 191 -17.68 -1.37 -25.08
C THR A 191 -19.06 -0.79 -24.75
N GLN A 192 -19.12 0.12 -23.77
CA GLN A 192 -20.15 1.16 -23.72
C GLN A 192 -19.73 2.24 -22.70
N THR A 193 -19.73 3.45 -23.22
CA THR A 193 -19.45 4.73 -22.58
C THR A 193 -19.99 4.83 -21.15
N THR A 194 -19.11 4.64 -20.18
CA THR A 194 -19.19 5.33 -18.89
C THR A 194 -17.79 5.82 -18.57
N GLU A 195 -17.72 7.04 -18.07
CA GLU A 195 -16.54 7.75 -17.57
C GLU A 195 -16.05 7.08 -16.26
N SER A 196 -15.89 5.75 -16.28
CA SER A 196 -15.69 4.92 -15.11
C SER A 196 -14.20 4.62 -14.93
N LEU A 197 -13.67 5.17 -13.83
CA LEU A 197 -12.36 4.90 -13.23
C LEU A 197 -11.13 5.21 -14.10
N LYS A 198 -10.76 6.49 -14.12
CA LYS A 198 -9.40 6.94 -14.47
C LYS A 198 -8.37 6.61 -13.36
N GLN A 199 -8.38 5.38 -12.83
CA GLN A 199 -7.40 4.99 -11.81
C GLN A 199 -6.11 4.53 -12.49
N THR A 200 -4.98 5.14 -12.14
CA THR A 200 -3.66 4.72 -12.62
C THR A 200 -3.13 3.62 -11.70
N CYS A 201 -2.78 2.46 -12.26
CA CYS A 201 -2.17 1.38 -11.49
C CYS A 201 -0.65 1.41 -11.64
N LEU A 202 0.07 1.41 -10.53
CA LEU A 202 1.52 1.37 -10.45
C LEU A 202 1.93 -0.01 -9.92
N ILE A 203 2.51 -0.84 -10.78
CA ILE A 203 2.90 -2.19 -10.39
C ILE A 203 4.29 -2.20 -9.76
N VAL A 204 4.40 -2.81 -8.57
CA VAL A 204 5.66 -2.91 -7.80
C VAL A 204 6.28 -4.30 -7.95
N TYR A 205 7.54 -4.38 -8.39
CA TYR A 205 8.27 -5.65 -8.50
C TYR A 205 9.39 -5.78 -7.47
N ARG A 206 9.38 -6.88 -6.71
CA ARG A 206 10.37 -7.19 -5.66
C ARG A 206 11.83 -7.19 -6.15
N SER A 207 12.11 -7.80 -7.30
CA SER A 207 13.49 -8.04 -7.78
C SER A 207 14.21 -6.79 -8.29
N SER A 208 13.47 -5.70 -8.51
CA SER A 208 14.01 -4.54 -9.19
C SER A 208 13.61 -3.22 -8.53
N PHE A 209 12.65 -3.23 -7.59
CA PHE A 209 11.90 -2.03 -7.19
C PHE A 209 11.59 -1.13 -8.39
N SER A 210 11.35 -1.77 -9.54
CA SER A 210 11.08 -1.13 -10.81
C SER A 210 9.58 -0.99 -10.88
N PHE A 211 9.11 0.21 -11.16
CA PHE A 211 7.69 0.43 -11.41
C PHE A 211 7.42 0.27 -12.89
N THR A 212 6.41 -0.53 -13.21
CA THR A 212 5.82 -0.52 -14.55
C THR A 212 4.46 0.17 -14.44
N LEU A 213 4.26 1.26 -15.19
CA LEU A 213 2.92 1.80 -15.35
C LEU A 213 2.14 0.87 -16.27
N THR A 214 1.05 0.31 -15.74
CA THR A 214 0.10 -0.47 -16.52
C THR A 214 -1.25 0.24 -16.41
N HIS A 215 -1.83 0.59 -17.55
CA HIS A 215 -3.04 1.43 -17.68
C HIS A 215 -2.88 2.89 -17.24
N VAL A 216 -2.61 3.76 -18.22
CA VAL A 216 -2.68 5.22 -18.09
C VAL A 216 -3.93 5.69 -18.82
N PRO A 217 -5.02 6.04 -18.11
CA PRO A 217 -6.24 6.49 -18.77
C PRO A 217 -6.13 7.92 -19.33
N ASP A 218 -5.15 8.72 -18.88
CA ASP A 218 -4.98 10.13 -19.30
C ASP A 218 -3.55 10.67 -19.01
N CYS A 219 -2.81 11.14 -20.01
CA CYS A 219 -1.44 11.67 -19.86
C CYS A 219 -1.38 12.99 -19.06
N SER A 220 -2.50 13.70 -18.89
CA SER A 220 -2.56 14.96 -18.13
C SER A 220 -2.38 14.77 -16.61
N LEU A 221 -2.70 13.59 -16.08
CA LEU A 221 -2.49 13.22 -14.67
C LEU A 221 -1.01 13.02 -14.32
N LEU A 222 -0.19 12.56 -15.29
CA LEU A 222 1.27 12.45 -15.12
C LEU A 222 1.92 13.82 -14.88
N ALA A 223 1.43 14.89 -15.52
CA ALA A 223 1.95 16.24 -15.33
C ALA A 223 1.65 16.78 -13.92
N SER A 224 0.45 16.49 -13.39
CA SER A 224 0.06 16.88 -12.02
C SER A 224 0.83 16.09 -10.95
N PHE A 225 1.16 14.82 -11.24
CA PHE A 225 1.98 13.95 -10.40
C PHE A 225 3.41 14.51 -10.17
N PHE A 226 3.98 15.18 -11.18
CA PHE A 226 5.33 15.77 -11.08
C PHE A 226 5.35 17.19 -10.48
N LEU A 227 4.22 17.89 -10.41
CA LEU A 227 4.11 19.24 -9.83
C LEU A 227 3.87 19.24 -8.30
N CYS A 228 3.38 18.13 -7.73
CA CYS A 228 2.96 18.04 -6.32
C CYS A 228 4.05 17.54 -5.35
N GLY A 229 5.33 17.84 -5.58
CA GLY A 229 6.40 17.61 -4.59
C GLY A 229 6.73 16.14 -4.22
N LEU A 230 5.97 15.14 -4.70
CA LEU A 230 6.25 13.71 -4.55
C LEU A 230 7.64 13.29 -5.10
N LYS A 231 8.26 14.14 -5.92
CA LYS A 231 9.60 13.96 -6.49
C LYS A 231 10.68 13.77 -5.42
N GLU A 232 10.65 14.51 -4.31
CA GLU A 232 11.69 14.41 -3.27
C GLU A 232 11.47 13.23 -2.32
N THR A 233 10.20 12.92 -2.00
CA THR A 233 9.80 11.77 -1.17
C THR A 233 10.04 10.45 -1.91
N MET A 234 9.69 10.39 -3.21
CA MET A 234 10.05 9.25 -4.06
C MET A 234 11.54 9.21 -4.40
N CYS A 235 12.26 10.32 -4.53
CA CYS A 235 13.72 10.28 -4.68
C CYS A 235 14.44 9.75 -3.43
N LYS A 236 13.91 9.98 -2.22
CA LYS A 236 14.44 9.38 -0.98
C LYS A 236 14.14 7.88 -0.86
N PHE A 237 13.10 7.39 -1.54
CA PHE A 237 12.81 5.97 -1.74
C PHE A 237 13.96 5.24 -2.51
N TYR A 238 14.82 5.97 -3.22
CA TYR A 238 15.81 5.39 -4.15
C TYR A 238 17.20 6.07 -4.09
N HIS A 239 18.04 5.69 -3.13
CA HIS A 239 19.42 6.18 -3.08
C HIS A 239 20.47 5.27 -3.76
N SER A 240 20.11 4.49 -4.80
CA SER A 240 21.12 3.72 -5.54
C SER A 240 20.88 3.40 -7.02
N PHE A 241 19.96 4.04 -7.75
CA PHE A 241 19.71 3.65 -9.16
C PHE A 241 19.34 4.80 -10.11
N LEU A 242 19.99 5.95 -9.96
CA LEU A 242 19.56 7.20 -10.61
C LEU A 242 20.18 7.49 -12.00
N GLU A 243 21.06 6.65 -12.55
CA GLU A 243 21.67 6.94 -13.87
C GLU A 243 20.89 6.43 -15.08
N VAL A 244 20.01 5.43 -14.93
CA VAL A 244 19.31 4.81 -16.07
C VAL A 244 17.99 5.53 -16.38
N SER A 245 17.24 5.96 -15.37
CA SER A 245 15.95 6.64 -15.56
C SER A 245 16.07 8.08 -16.06
N ILE A 246 17.17 8.79 -15.74
CA ILE A 246 17.45 10.13 -16.30
C ILE A 246 17.71 10.05 -17.81
N LYS A 247 18.43 9.03 -18.30
CA LYS A 247 18.71 8.87 -19.74
C LYS A 247 17.47 8.49 -20.53
N MET A 248 16.57 7.71 -19.95
CA MET A 248 15.29 7.35 -20.58
C MET A 248 14.31 8.54 -20.60
N TRP A 249 14.31 9.35 -19.54
CA TRP A 249 13.57 10.61 -19.46
C TRP A 249 14.08 11.66 -20.45
N LEU A 250 15.40 11.88 -20.57
CA LEU A 250 15.96 12.80 -21.57
C LEU A 250 15.61 12.40 -23.01
N LYS A 251 15.61 11.08 -23.30
CA LYS A 251 15.29 10.55 -24.64
C LYS A 251 13.79 10.62 -24.97
N MET A 252 12.92 10.46 -23.97
CA MET A 252 11.47 10.71 -24.11
C MET A 252 11.14 12.20 -24.24
N ASN A 253 11.89 13.08 -23.57
CA ASN A 253 11.70 14.52 -23.66
C ASN A 253 12.19 15.11 -25.00
N GLU A 254 13.27 14.57 -25.59
CA GLU A 254 13.68 14.90 -26.97
C GLU A 254 12.64 14.45 -28.02
N MET A 255 12.00 13.29 -27.82
CA MET A 255 10.96 12.79 -28.73
C MET A 255 9.63 13.56 -28.63
N MET A 256 9.31 14.12 -27.47
CA MET A 256 8.10 14.92 -27.23
C MET A 256 8.23 16.39 -27.67
N LEU A 257 9.47 16.89 -27.85
CA LEU A 257 9.75 18.23 -28.36
C LEU A 257 9.91 18.26 -29.89
N SER A 258 9.85 17.10 -30.58
CA SER A 258 9.94 16.97 -32.03
C SER A 258 8.61 16.63 -32.72
N TRP A 259 7.46 16.82 -32.05
CA TRP A 259 6.11 16.70 -32.61
C TRP A 259 5.25 17.91 -32.22
#